data_AF-A0A936JA09-F1
#
_entry.id   AF-A0A936JA09-F1
#
_cell.length_a   1.000
_cell.length_b   1.000
_cell.length_c   1.000
_cell.angle_alpha   90.00
_cell.angle_beta   90.00
_cell.angle_gamma   90.00
#
_symmetry.space_group_name_H-M   'P 1'
#
loop_
_entity.id
_entity.type
_entity.pdbx_description
1 polymer ?
#
loop_
_entity_poly.entity_id
_entity_poly.type
_entity_poly.pdbx_seq_one_letter_code
_entity_poly.pdbx_strand_id
1 'polypeptide(L)' 'MVIEGTNKEVIIRLPSYVDTVGLQCLIDYLPYKEATAKSKAKQSDVEALVKEVKEGWWLKNKSHFVK' A
#
# COMPACT_ATOMS: atom_id res chain seq x y z
N MET A 1 26.62 3.38 -4.35
CA MET A 1 25.40 2.95 -3.66
C MET A 1 25.77 1.74 -2.84
N VAL A 2 25.51 1.77 -1.54
CA VAL A 2 25.94 0.71 -0.62
C VAL A 2 24.79 0.43 0.32
N ILE A 3 24.50 -0.86 0.53
CA ILE A 3 23.58 -1.34 1.55
C ILE A 3 24.45 -1.88 2.69
N GLU A 4 24.25 -1.35 3.88
CA GLU A 4 24.96 -1.77 5.10
C GLU A 4 23.94 -2.24 6.14
N GLY A 5 24.16 -3.45 6.67
CA GLY A 5 23.40 -3.97 7.80
C GLY A 5 24.17 -3.74 9.10
N THR A 6 23.52 -3.16 10.10
CA THR A 6 24.04 -3.05 11.46
C THR A 6 23.20 -3.91 12.41
N ASN A 7 23.60 -4.01 13.67
CA ASN A 7 22.83 -4.74 14.69
C ASN A 7 21.45 -4.10 15.00
N LYS A 8 21.17 -2.90 14.49
CA LYS A 8 19.93 -2.15 14.79
C LYS A 8 19.09 -1.86 13.55
N GLU A 9 19.73 -1.62 12.40
CA GLU A 9 19.07 -1.13 11.20
C GLU A 9 19.84 -1.48 9.92
N VAL A 10 19.14 -1.34 8.79
CA VAL A 10 19.74 -1.42 7.44
C VAL A 10 19.81 -0.02 6.86
N ILE A 11 21.03 0.43 6.52
CA ILE A 11 21.30 1.74 5.95
C ILE A 11 21.48 1.61 4.44
N ILE A 12 20.67 2.31 3.65
CA ILE A 12 20.78 2.37 2.20
C ILE A 12 21.36 3.74 1.81
N ARG A 13 22.60 3.77 1.30
CA ARG A 13 23.26 5.02 0.87
C ARG A 13 23.12 5.22 -0.63
N LEU A 14 22.48 6.32 -1.01
CA LEU A 14 22.20 6.73 -2.39
C LEU A 14 22.70 8.16 -2.64
N PRO A 15 23.03 8.53 -3.89
CA PRO A 15 23.35 9.91 -4.24
C PRO A 15 22.19 10.87 -3.91
N SER A 16 22.51 12.10 -3.53
CA SER A 16 21.52 13.10 -3.09
C SER A 16 20.52 13.54 -4.17
N TYR A 17 20.79 13.27 -5.44
CA TYR A 17 19.90 13.57 -6.56
C TYR A 17 18.83 12.50 -6.78
N VAL A 18 18.87 11.38 -6.06
CA VAL A 18 17.84 10.33 -6.14
C VAL A 18 16.55 10.83 -5.52
N ASP A 19 15.42 10.59 -6.21
CA ASP A 19 14.10 10.95 -5.73
C ASP A 19 13.76 10.22 -4.42
N THR A 20 13.68 10.99 -3.34
CA THR A 20 13.38 10.49 -2.00
C THR A 20 11.91 10.08 -1.86
N VAL A 21 11.01 10.65 -2.65
CA VAL A 21 9.58 10.31 -2.63
C VAL A 21 9.37 8.91 -3.19
N GLY A 22 9.91 8.63 -4.38
CA GLY A 22 9.88 7.29 -4.95
C GLY A 22 10.56 6.25 -4.06
N LEU A 23 11.65 6.64 -3.38
CA LEU A 23 12.34 5.76 -2.44
C LEU A 23 11.46 5.43 -1.22
N GLN A 24 10.79 6.43 -0.65
CA GLN A 24 9.87 6.23 0.47
C GLN A 24 8.71 5.31 0.08
N CYS A 25 8.12 5.49 -1.10
CA CYS A 25 7.08 4.59 -1.60
C CYS A 25 7.55 3.12 -1.68
N LEU A 26 8.81 2.90 -2.09
CA LEU A 26 9.37 1.56 -2.19
C LEU A 26 9.58 0.94 -0.80
N ILE A 27 10.01 1.74 0.18
CA ILE A 27 10.13 1.31 1.58
C ILE A 27 8.74 1.00 2.16
N ASP A 28 7.75 1.87 1.97
CA ASP A 28 6.38 1.70 2.48
C ASP A 28 5.70 0.45 1.89
N TYR A 29 6.12 0.02 0.70
CA TYR A 29 5.66 -1.21 0.08
C TYR A 29 6.16 -2.47 0.78
N LEU A 30 7.31 -2.42 1.46
CA LEU A 30 7.90 -3.59 2.13
C LEU A 30 7.03 -4.08 3.30
N PRO A 31 6.57 -3.23 4.24
CA PRO A 31 5.62 -3.64 5.28
C PRO A 31 4.32 -4.21 4.71
N TYR A 32 3.80 -3.63 3.62
CA TYR A 32 2.61 -4.17 2.95
C TYR A 32 2.86 -5.59 2.44
N LYS A 33 4.00 -5.83 1.78
CA LYS A 33 4.39 -7.17 1.31
C LYS A 33 4.60 -8.15 2.44
N GLU A 34 5.19 -7.73 3.54
CA GLU A 34 5.37 -8.56 4.74
C GLU A 34 4.01 -8.93 5.36
N ALA A 35 3.16 -7.95 5.61
CA ALA A 35 1.83 -8.16 6.20
C ALA A 35 0.96 -9.07 5.33
N THR A 36 1.13 -9.00 4.01
CA THR A 36 0.37 -9.81 3.05
C THR A 36 1.07 -11.10 2.62
N ALA A 37 2.29 -11.39 3.11
CA ALA A 37 3.10 -12.52 2.65
C ALA A 37 2.43 -13.89 2.82
N LYS A 38 1.58 -14.04 3.84
CA LYS A 38 0.82 -15.27 4.12
C LYS A 38 -0.63 -15.20 3.64
N SER A 39 -1.03 -14.06 3.06
CA SER A 39 -2.38 -13.87 2.57
C SER A 39 -2.64 -14.81 1.38
N LYS A 40 -3.77 -15.50 1.42
CA LYS A 40 -4.28 -16.28 0.30
C LYS A 40 -5.30 -15.50 -0.53
N ALA A 41 -5.63 -14.28 -0.11
CA ALA A 41 -6.58 -13.43 -0.78
C ALA A 41 -6.05 -13.07 -2.16
N LYS A 42 -6.88 -13.27 -3.17
CA LYS A 42 -6.61 -12.87 -4.54
C LYS A 42 -7.06 -11.43 -4.75
N GLN A 43 -6.56 -10.82 -5.81
CA GLN A 43 -7.02 -9.49 -6.23
C GLN A 43 -8.54 -9.46 -6.43
N SER A 44 -9.14 -10.54 -6.94
CA SER A 44 -10.59 -10.70 -7.09
C SER A 44 -11.35 -10.58 -5.76
N ASP A 45 -10.76 -11.04 -4.66
CA ASP A 45 -11.41 -11.01 -3.34
C ASP A 45 -11.43 -9.57 -2.80
N VAL A 46 -10.35 -8.82 -3.08
CA VAL A 46 -10.28 -7.38 -2.77
C VAL A 46 -11.26 -6.60 -3.63
N GLU A 47 -11.36 -6.90 -4.92
CA GLU A 47 -12.31 -6.25 -5.83
C GLU A 47 -13.76 -6.51 -5.43
N ALA A 48 -14.09 -7.74 -5.05
CA ALA A 48 -15.41 -8.09 -4.54
C ALA A 48 -15.75 -7.29 -3.27
N LEU A 49 -14.82 -7.21 -2.32
CA LEU A 49 -15.00 -6.42 -1.10
C LEU A 49 -15.19 -4.93 -1.40
N VAL A 50 -14.36 -4.36 -2.28
CA VAL A 50 -14.46 -2.95 -2.67
C VAL A 50 -15.80 -2.65 -3.33
N LYS A 51 -16.29 -3.55 -4.19
CA LYS A 51 -17.58 -3.43 -4.84
C LYS A 51 -18.71 -3.43 -3.81
N GLU A 52 -18.72 -4.39 -2.89
CA GLU A 52 -19.72 -4.48 -1.83
C GLU A 52 -19.74 -3.23 -0.95
N VAL A 53 -18.57 -2.77 -0.49
CA VAL A 53 -18.45 -1.56 0.33
C VAL A 53 -18.96 -0.32 -0.40
N LYS A 54 -18.60 -0.16 -1.68
CA LYS A 54 -19.04 0.97 -2.50
C LYS A 54 -20.53 0.94 -2.78
N GLU A 55 -21.11 -0.23 -3.05
CA GLU A 55 -22.55 -0.40 -3.25
C GLU A 55 -23.32 -0.06 -1.97
N GLY A 56 -22.87 -0.58 -0.83
CA GLY A 56 -23.46 -0.27 0.48
C GLY A 56 -23.37 1.21 0.85
N TRP A 57 -22.23 1.84 0.59
CA TRP A 57 -22.06 3.28 0.77
C TRP A 57 -22.98 4.07 -0.16
N TRP A 58 -23.05 3.70 -1.44
CA TRP A 58 -23.90 4.37 -2.41
C TRP A 58 -25.37 4.29 -2.03
N LEU A 59 -25.88 3.10 -1.66
CA LEU A 59 -27.27 2.93 -1.23
C LEU A 59 -27.63 3.83 -0.05
N LYS A 60 -26.72 3.97 0.93
CA LYS A 60 -26.91 4.84 2.10
C LYS A 60 -26.89 6.33 1.76
N ASN A 61 -26.10 6.73 0.77
CA ASN A 61 -25.85 8.14 0.48
C ASN A 61 -26.53 8.66 -0.79
N LYS A 62 -27.14 7.79 -1.60
CA LYS A 62 -27.73 8.13 -2.91
C LYS A 62 -28.75 9.27 -2.83
N SER A 63 -29.52 9.33 -1.75
CA SER A 63 -30.50 10.41 -1.49
C SER A 63 -29.89 11.80 -1.43
N HIS A 64 -28.60 11.93 -1.09
CA HIS A 64 -27.88 13.20 -1.09
C HIS A 64 -27.45 13.65 -2.50
N PHE A 65 -27.42 12.72 -3.46
CA PHE A 65 -26.82 12.95 -4.79
C PHE A 65 -27.83 12.91 -5.94
N VAL A 66 -28.94 12.18 -5.81
CA VAL A 66 -29.97 12.06 -6.84
C VAL A 66 -31.24 12.76 -6.36
N LYS A 67 -31.55 13.90 -6.98
CA LYS A 67 -32.79 14.68 -6.77
C LYS A 67 -33.92 14.17 -7.64
#